data_AF-A0A7W6ZP30-F1
#
_entry.id   AF-A0A7W6ZP30-F1
#
_cell.length_a   1.000
_cell.length_b   1.000
_cell.length_c   1.000
_cell.angle_alpha   90.00
_cell.angle_beta   90.00
_cell.angle_gamma   90.00
#
_symmetry.space_group_name_H-M   'P 1'
#
loop_
_entity.id
_entity.type
_entity.pdbx_description
1 polymer ?
#
loop_
_entity_poly.entity_id
_entity_poly.type
_entity_poly.pdbx_seq_one_letter_code
_entity_poly.pdbx_strand_id
1 'polypeptide(L)'
;MDDKLQQAMFPDGTMTINFPKISAVSGLYDIEASGSMRGWLNEKDRVSMKMTVFARDLDKTIAAVQDAAKTEPDLSQLSFGLMMAKGFAKTDPDGRARWDVSIADDESVTINGQAIK
;
A
#
# COMPACT_ATOMS: atom_id res chain seq x y z
N MET A 1 18.32 20.99 9.34
CA MET A 1 17.45 21.27 10.50
C MET A 1 18.37 21.24 11.71
N ASP A 2 18.28 22.19 12.64
CA ASP A 2 19.09 22.15 13.87
C ASP A 2 18.62 20.96 14.73
N ASP A 3 19.54 20.12 15.20
CA ASP A 3 19.24 18.93 16.02
C ASP A 3 18.43 19.30 17.28
N LYS A 4 18.65 20.48 17.86
CA LYS A 4 17.87 21.00 18.99
C LYS A 4 16.44 21.32 18.60
N LEU A 5 16.24 21.84 17.39
CA LEU A 5 14.90 22.13 16.86
C LEU A 5 14.16 20.83 16.52
N GLN A 6 14.86 19.82 15.99
CA GLN A 6 14.28 18.50 15.76
C GLN A 6 13.85 17.83 17.07
N GLN A 7 14.69 17.86 18.10
CA GLN A 7 14.38 17.27 19.40
C GLN A 7 13.25 18.01 20.14
N ALA A 8 13.15 19.33 19.98
CA ALA A 8 12.04 20.11 20.52
C ALA A 8 10.70 19.82 19.80
N MET A 9 10.74 19.60 18.50
CA MET A 9 9.54 19.33 17.68
C MET A 9 9.08 17.86 17.77
N PHE A 10 10.02 16.93 18.00
CA PHE A 10 9.78 15.48 18.05
C PHE A 10 10.44 14.87 19.30
N PRO A 11 9.90 15.14 20.50
CA PRO A 11 10.53 14.73 21.75
C PRO A 11 10.59 13.22 21.95
N ASP A 12 9.68 12.45 21.33
CA ASP A 12 9.71 10.99 21.34
C ASP A 12 10.56 10.40 20.19
N GLY A 13 11.19 11.26 19.38
CA GLY A 13 12.02 10.86 18.24
C GLY A 13 11.25 10.23 17.09
N THR A 14 9.91 10.33 17.07
CA THR A 14 9.09 9.70 16.04
C THR A 14 8.14 10.67 15.36
N MET A 15 7.74 10.32 14.14
CA MET A 15 6.73 11.04 13.38
C MET A 15 5.66 10.05 12.94
N THR A 16 4.39 10.37 13.21
CA THR A 16 3.25 9.58 12.75
C THR A 16 2.46 10.35 11.70
N ILE A 17 2.26 9.73 10.55
CA ILE A 17 1.44 10.24 9.45
C ILE A 17 0.19 9.38 9.35
N ASN A 18 -0.98 9.98 9.53
CA ASN A 18 -2.26 9.32 9.32
C ASN A 18 -2.85 9.79 8.00
N PHE A 19 -3.24 8.84 7.15
CA PHE A 19 -3.94 9.11 5.90
C PHE A 19 -5.32 8.45 5.97
N PRO A 20 -6.37 9.22 6.31
CA PRO A 20 -7.69 8.66 6.61
C PRO A 20 -8.34 8.04 5.38
N LYS A 21 -8.11 8.63 4.20
CA LYS A 21 -8.56 8.10 2.91
C LYS A 21 -7.81 8.78 1.78
N ILE A 22 -7.24 7.98 0.89
CA ILE A 22 -6.66 8.38 -0.39
C ILE A 22 -7.41 7.57 -1.44
N SER A 23 -7.90 8.21 -2.50
CA SER A 23 -8.63 7.51 -3.56
C SER A 23 -8.18 7.96 -4.94
N ALA A 24 -8.06 7.01 -5.86
CA ALA A 24 -7.76 7.24 -7.26
C ALA A 24 -8.79 6.48 -8.10
N VAL A 25 -9.54 7.22 -8.93
CA VAL A 25 -10.64 6.67 -9.74
C VAL A 25 -10.51 7.14 -11.18
N SER A 26 -10.64 6.20 -12.12
CA SER A 26 -10.69 6.44 -13.56
C SER A 26 -11.69 5.47 -14.22
N GLY A 27 -11.79 5.50 -15.55
CA GLY A 27 -12.57 4.50 -16.28
C GLY A 27 -11.99 3.07 -16.18
N LEU A 28 -10.70 2.95 -15.83
CA LEU A 28 -9.95 1.69 -15.84
C LEU A 28 -9.62 1.15 -14.43
N TYR A 29 -9.64 1.98 -13.40
CA TYR A 29 -9.32 1.58 -12.02
C TYR A 29 -10.13 2.38 -10.99
N ASP A 30 -10.41 1.77 -9.85
CA ASP A 30 -10.97 2.43 -8.66
C ASP A 30 -10.28 1.83 -7.44
N ILE A 31 -9.41 2.63 -6.83
CA ILE A 31 -8.55 2.23 -5.71
C ILE A 31 -8.75 3.22 -4.57
N GLU A 32 -8.89 2.68 -3.36
CA GLU A 32 -8.97 3.44 -2.12
C GLU A 32 -7.96 2.88 -1.11
N ALA A 33 -7.18 3.73 -0.47
CA ALA A 33 -6.22 3.35 0.56
C ALA A 33 -6.40 4.22 1.81
N SER A 34 -6.20 3.63 2.98
CA SER A 34 -6.23 4.32 4.28
C SER A 34 -5.23 3.69 5.23
N GLY A 35 -4.75 4.43 6.23
CA GLY A 35 -3.75 3.89 7.14
C GLY A 35 -2.96 4.90 7.96
N SER A 36 -1.91 4.40 8.57
CA SER A 36 -0.98 5.13 9.41
C SER A 36 0.45 4.63 9.18
N MET A 37 1.40 5.56 9.12
CA MET A 37 2.83 5.28 9.07
C MET A 37 3.51 5.95 10.27
N ARG A 38 4.45 5.26 10.90
CA ARG A 38 5.32 5.81 11.94
C ARG A 38 6.78 5.62 11.53
N GLY A 39 7.52 6.72 11.46
CA GLY A 39 8.97 6.73 11.23
C GLY A 39 9.73 7.17 12.48
N TRP A 40 10.92 6.60 12.67
CA TRP A 40 11.86 7.03 13.72
C TRP A 40 12.90 7.98 13.12
N LEU A 41 12.98 9.19 13.64
CA LEU A 41 13.84 10.24 13.08
C LEU A 41 15.33 10.00 13.35
N ASN A 42 15.64 9.21 14.38
CA ASN A 42 17.00 8.87 14.78
C ASN A 42 17.47 7.52 14.17
N GLU A 43 16.54 6.73 13.63
CA GLU A 43 16.79 5.40 13.06
C GLU A 43 16.18 5.36 11.65
N LYS A 44 16.96 5.74 10.64
CA LYS A 44 16.44 5.98 9.27
C LYS A 44 15.76 4.77 8.63
N ASP A 45 16.17 3.56 9.00
CA ASP A 45 15.66 2.32 8.44
C ASP A 45 14.46 1.77 9.23
N ARG A 46 14.15 2.36 10.39
CA ARG A 46 13.05 1.92 11.25
C ARG A 46 11.78 2.66 10.89
N VAL A 47 10.84 1.90 10.33
CA VAL A 47 9.50 2.36 9.98
C VAL A 47 8.48 1.30 10.37
N SER A 48 7.28 1.72 10.76
CA SER A 48 6.13 0.83 10.83
C SER A 48 4.96 1.45 10.08
N MET A 49 4.15 0.60 9.47
CA MET A 49 3.02 1.02 8.66
C MET A 49 1.86 0.05 8.83
N LYS A 50 0.65 0.60 8.88
CA LYS A 50 -0.59 -0.17 8.72
C LYS A 50 -1.39 0.51 7.64
N MET A 51 -1.82 -0.26 6.64
CA MET A 51 -2.55 0.25 5.50
C MET A 51 -3.63 -0.75 5.10
N THR A 52 -4.83 -0.25 4.82
CA THR A 52 -5.89 -1.01 4.17
C THR A 52 -6.08 -0.44 2.78
N VAL A 53 -6.03 -1.32 1.77
CA VAL A 53 -6.27 -1.00 0.37
C VAL A 53 -7.52 -1.73 -0.11
N PHE A 54 -8.38 -1.02 -0.83
CA PHE A 54 -9.52 -1.54 -1.55
C PHE A 54 -9.36 -1.29 -3.04
N ALA A 55 -9.76 -2.26 -3.85
CA ALA A 55 -9.93 -2.08 -5.29
C ALA A 55 -11.31 -2.58 -5.73
N ARG A 56 -12.03 -1.73 -6.48
CA ARG A 56 -13.25 -2.11 -7.21
C ARG A 56 -12.87 -2.52 -8.62
N ASP A 57 -13.61 -3.50 -9.16
CA ASP A 57 -13.44 -3.98 -10.55
C ASP A 57 -11.97 -4.28 -10.91
N LEU A 58 -11.21 -4.88 -9.98
CA LEU A 58 -9.80 -5.19 -10.19
C LEU A 58 -9.58 -6.04 -11.44
N ASP A 59 -10.50 -6.97 -11.72
CA ASP A 59 -10.46 -7.79 -12.94
C ASP A 59 -10.57 -6.98 -14.22
N LYS A 60 -11.41 -5.95 -14.24
CA LYS A 60 -11.50 -5.01 -15.35
C LYS A 60 -10.19 -4.24 -15.51
N THR A 61 -9.58 -3.82 -14.40
CA THR A 61 -8.27 -3.14 -14.41
C THR A 61 -7.19 -4.05 -14.99
N ILE A 62 -7.10 -5.29 -14.53
CA ILE A 62 -6.13 -6.29 -15.03
C ILE A 62 -6.34 -6.53 -16.52
N ALA A 63 -7.58 -6.73 -16.97
CA ALA A 63 -7.89 -6.94 -18.38
C ALA A 63 -7.48 -5.74 -19.25
N ALA A 64 -7.70 -4.51 -18.78
CA ALA A 64 -7.29 -3.31 -19.49
C ALA A 64 -5.77 -3.20 -19.60
N VAL A 65 -5.03 -3.49 -18.52
CA VAL A 65 -3.55 -3.51 -18.54
C VAL A 65 -3.03 -4.63 -19.45
N GLN A 66 -3.66 -5.81 -19.45
CA GLN A 66 -3.31 -6.91 -20.35
C GLN A 66 -3.53 -6.57 -21.82
N ASP A 67 -4.60 -5.86 -22.13
CA ASP A 67 -4.88 -5.43 -23.50
C ASP A 67 -3.85 -4.40 -23.98
N ALA A 68 -3.55 -3.40 -23.15
CA ALA A 68 -2.50 -2.42 -23.41
C ALA A 68 -1.10 -3.07 -23.52
N ALA A 69 -0.84 -4.13 -22.75
CA ALA A 69 0.43 -4.86 -22.81
C ALA A 69 0.70 -5.54 -24.16
N LYS A 70 -0.33 -5.73 -25.00
CA LYS A 70 -0.14 -6.23 -26.38
C LYS A 70 0.63 -5.23 -27.25
N THR A 71 0.53 -3.94 -26.95
CA THR A 71 1.20 -2.86 -27.67
C THR A 71 2.36 -2.26 -26.88
N GLU A 72 2.35 -2.38 -25.56
CA GLU A 72 3.37 -1.86 -24.65
C GLU A 72 3.96 -2.98 -23.77
N PRO A 73 5.08 -3.60 -24.17
CA PRO A 73 5.65 -4.77 -23.47
C PRO A 73 5.92 -4.54 -21.98
N ASP A 74 6.27 -3.31 -21.58
CA ASP A 74 6.53 -2.93 -20.19
C ASP A 74 5.31 -3.14 -19.27
N LEU A 75 4.10 -3.09 -19.82
CA LEU A 75 2.86 -3.34 -19.07
C LEU A 75 2.62 -4.82 -18.79
N SER A 76 3.36 -5.73 -19.43
CA SER A 76 3.24 -7.17 -19.15
C SER A 76 3.61 -7.47 -17.70
N GLN A 77 4.70 -6.89 -17.20
CA GLN A 77 5.15 -7.07 -15.82
C GLN A 77 4.14 -6.49 -14.83
N LEU A 78 3.55 -5.34 -15.16
CA LEU A 78 2.50 -4.72 -14.34
C LEU A 78 1.27 -5.63 -14.23
N SER A 79 0.81 -6.19 -15.36
CA SER A 79 -0.29 -7.16 -15.39
C SER A 79 -0.02 -8.38 -14.50
N PHE A 80 1.17 -8.99 -14.62
CA PHE A 80 1.56 -10.12 -13.77
C PHE A 80 1.59 -9.73 -12.28
N GLY A 81 2.12 -8.55 -11.96
CA GLY A 81 2.12 -8.01 -10.60
C GLY A 81 0.71 -7.84 -10.03
N LEU A 82 -0.23 -7.29 -10.80
CA LEU A 82 -1.63 -7.14 -10.39
C LEU A 82 -2.33 -8.49 -10.19
N MET A 83 -2.05 -9.48 -11.03
CA MET A 83 -2.58 -10.85 -10.86
C MET A 83 -2.05 -11.51 -9.58
N MET A 84 -0.75 -11.36 -9.27
CA MET A 84 -0.20 -11.85 -8.01
C MET A 84 -0.82 -11.13 -6.81
N ALA A 85 -0.95 -9.79 -6.87
CA ALA A 85 -1.60 -9.01 -5.83
C ALA A 85 -3.04 -9.47 -5.60
N LYS A 86 -3.82 -9.71 -6.67
CA LYS A 86 -5.17 -10.27 -6.60
C LYS A 86 -5.20 -11.59 -5.83
N GLY A 87 -4.19 -12.45 -6.01
CA GLY A 87 -4.08 -13.74 -5.30
C GLY A 87 -4.01 -13.60 -3.77
N PHE A 88 -3.49 -12.49 -3.26
CA PHE A 88 -3.44 -12.21 -1.82
C PHE A 88 -4.69 -11.49 -1.29
N ALA A 89 -5.57 -11.02 -2.17
CA ALA A 89 -6.72 -10.20 -1.78
C ALA A 89 -7.78 -11.03 -1.04
N LYS A 90 -8.39 -10.41 -0.02
CA LYS A 90 -9.71 -10.84 0.45
C LYS A 90 -10.77 -10.21 -0.45
N THR A 91 -11.89 -10.88 -0.64
CA THR A 91 -13.07 -10.29 -1.28
C THR A 91 -14.03 -9.85 -0.19
N ASP A 92 -14.28 -8.56 -0.09
CA ASP A 92 -15.27 -8.00 0.84
C ASP A 92 -16.69 -8.30 0.36
N PRO A 93 -17.72 -8.25 1.25
CA PRO A 93 -19.10 -8.58 0.89
C PRO A 93 -19.70 -7.75 -0.25
N ASP A 94 -19.15 -6.56 -0.50
CA ASP A 94 -19.54 -5.66 -1.59
C ASP A 94 -18.79 -5.95 -2.91
N GLY A 95 -18.01 -7.03 -2.96
CA GLY A 95 -17.26 -7.48 -4.13
C GLY A 95 -15.88 -6.82 -4.30
N ARG A 96 -15.45 -5.94 -3.39
CA ARG A 96 -14.14 -5.29 -3.48
C ARG A 96 -13.01 -6.22 -3.10
N ALA A 97 -11.90 -6.13 -3.81
CA ALA A 97 -10.64 -6.70 -3.37
C ALA A 97 -10.07 -5.86 -2.22
N ARG A 98 -9.65 -6.51 -1.14
CA ARG A 98 -9.11 -5.89 0.07
C ARG A 98 -7.77 -6.49 0.46
N TRP A 99 -6.84 -5.61 0.82
CA TRP A 99 -5.58 -5.96 1.46
C TRP A 99 -5.39 -5.16 2.73
N ASP A 100 -5.18 -5.84 3.85
CA ASP A 100 -4.68 -5.23 5.07
C ASP A 100 -3.16 -5.51 5.15
N VAL A 101 -2.36 -4.49 4.87
CA VAL A 101 -0.89 -4.55 4.87
C VAL A 101 -0.37 -4.00 6.19
N SER A 102 0.53 -4.72 6.84
CA SER A 102 1.27 -4.24 8.00
C SER A 102 2.75 -4.45 7.80
N ILE A 103 3.54 -3.40 8.06
CA ILE A 103 4.99 -3.42 8.19
C ILE A 103 5.27 -3.11 9.65
N ALA A 104 5.88 -4.05 10.38
CA ALA A 104 6.31 -3.81 11.75
C ALA A 104 7.70 -3.18 11.79
N ASP A 105 8.10 -2.69 12.96
CA ASP A 105 9.39 -2.02 13.17
C ASP A 105 10.59 -2.98 13.19
N ASP A 106 10.33 -4.29 13.09
CA ASP A 106 11.32 -5.35 12.86
C ASP A 106 11.40 -5.77 11.37
N GLU A 107 10.89 -4.92 10.48
CA GLU A 107 10.80 -5.12 9.02
C GLU A 107 9.86 -6.27 8.60
N SER A 108 9.14 -6.91 9.53
CA SER A 108 8.21 -7.97 9.18
C SER A 108 7.00 -7.43 8.41
N VAL A 109 6.73 -8.04 7.26
CA VAL A 109 5.61 -7.70 6.39
C VAL A 109 4.52 -8.74 6.52
N THR A 110 3.29 -8.29 6.74
CA THR A 110 2.11 -9.14 6.68
C THR A 110 1.08 -8.57 5.73
N ILE A 111 0.40 -9.47 5.01
CA ILE A 111 -0.77 -9.16 4.21
C ILE A 111 -1.92 -10.00 4.75
N ASN A 112 -3.02 -9.35 5.11
CA ASN A 112 -4.21 -10.01 5.63
C ASN A 112 -3.96 -10.86 6.89
N GLY A 113 -2.91 -10.51 7.66
CA GLY A 113 -2.44 -11.22 8.85
C GLY A 113 -1.47 -12.38 8.55
N GLN A 114 -1.16 -12.65 7.28
CA GLN A 114 -0.20 -13.68 6.88
C GLN A 114 1.16 -13.05 6.61
N ALA A 115 2.22 -13.59 7.21
CA ALA A 115 3.59 -13.14 6.95
C ALA A 115 4.00 -13.47 5.52
N ILE A 116 4.52 -12.46 4.82
CA ILE A 116 5.15 -12.62 3.50
C ILE A 116 6.66 -12.73 3.75
N LYS A 117 7.27 -13.81 3.27
CA LYS A 117 8.71 -14.04 3.34
C LYS A 117 9.38 -13.70 2.01
#